data_AF-A0A090T9V4-F1
#
_entry.id   AF-A0A090T9V4-F1
#
_cell.length_a   1.000
_cell.length_b   1.000
_cell.length_c   1.000
_cell.angle_alpha   90.00
_cell.angle_beta   90.00
_cell.angle_gamma   90.00
#
_symmetry.space_group_name_H-M   'P 1'
#
loop_
_entity.id
_entity.type
_entity.pdbx_description
1 polymer ?
#
loop_
_entity_poly.entity_id
_entity_poly.type
_entity_poly.pdbx_seq_one_letter_code
_entity_poly.pdbx_strand_id
1 'polypeptide(L)'
;MIVAIIITVLHFNNINLEFSLPLQKTFMLMFFATVGLAANYTQLMKGGAKVFVFLAIASIYIIIQNSVGVGLATLLGLEPLMGLIAGSITLSGGHGTGAAWSTTFTETYGIANTLEIAMASATFGLIIGGIIGSPVAQRLIDKNDFESEYGRGNDTHERFPELVTYNENERDRVTAKKVVEVLFILLICVTGAKYLHEWVNTFEIEWLMIPDFVYALFIGVFITNICEVTKSYKVDAETVDILGTVSLSLFLAMALMSLQLWNIFDLAVPFLIILAVQSVVLAIFAYYITFRVMGKNYDGAVIAGGHCVSA
;
A
#
# COMPACT_ATOMS: atom_id res chain seq x y z
N MET A 1 -5.46 -6.15 17.42
CA MET A 1 -6.83 -6.71 17.53
C MET A 1 -7.23 -7.08 18.96
N ILE A 2 -6.51 -7.97 19.66
CA ILE A 2 -6.85 -8.36 21.05
C ILE A 2 -6.99 -7.14 21.97
N VAL A 3 -6.02 -6.21 21.92
CA VAL A 3 -6.06 -4.97 22.72
C VAL A 3 -7.28 -4.11 22.38
N ALA A 4 -7.60 -3.92 21.10
CA ALA A 4 -8.79 -3.17 20.67
C ALA A 4 -10.11 -3.80 21.16
N ILE A 5 -10.21 -5.14 21.18
CA ILE A 5 -11.36 -5.86 21.73
C ILE A 5 -11.48 -5.62 23.24
N ILE A 6 -10.37 -5.73 23.98
CA ILE A 6 -10.36 -5.48 25.43
C ILE A 6 -10.80 -4.06 25.74
N ILE A 7 -10.31 -3.07 25.00
CA ILE A 7 -10.70 -1.66 25.15
C ILE A 7 -12.19 -1.48 24.87
N THR A 8 -12.71 -2.10 23.80
CA THR A 8 -14.14 -2.05 23.47
C THR A 8 -15.00 -2.59 24.60
N VAL A 9 -14.61 -3.72 25.20
CA VAL A 9 -15.30 -4.29 26.36
C VAL A 9 -15.22 -3.36 27.58
N LEU A 10 -14.06 -2.76 27.86
CA LEU A 10 -13.88 -1.81 28.96
C LEU A 10 -14.74 -0.55 28.77
N HIS A 11 -14.84 -0.03 27.55
CA HIS A 11 -15.69 1.11 27.20
C HIS A 11 -17.17 0.83 27.48
N PHE A 12 -17.66 -0.37 27.11
CA PHE A 12 -19.02 -0.79 27.48
C PHE A 12 -19.25 -0.93 29.00
N ASN A 13 -18.17 -1.03 29.79
CA ASN A 13 -18.20 -1.00 31.25
C ASN A 13 -17.91 0.39 31.85
N ASN A 14 -17.98 1.47 31.05
CA ASN A 14 -17.69 2.86 31.43
C ASN A 14 -16.25 3.13 31.89
N ILE A 15 -15.27 2.32 31.46
CA ILE A 15 -13.85 2.58 31.68
C ILE A 15 -13.23 3.06 30.37
N ASN A 16 -12.92 4.36 30.29
CA ASN A 16 -12.25 4.96 29.14
C ASN A 16 -10.73 4.88 29.32
N LEU A 17 -10.05 4.30 28.34
CA LEU A 17 -8.60 4.09 28.37
C LEU A 17 -8.00 4.79 27.15
N GLU A 18 -7.19 5.82 27.40
CA GLU A 18 -6.51 6.61 26.35
C GLU A 18 -5.02 6.27 26.31
N PHE A 19 -4.50 5.96 25.13
CA PHE A 19 -3.08 5.69 24.93
C PHE A 19 -2.37 6.93 24.40
N SER A 20 -1.25 7.27 25.01
CA SER A 20 -0.30 8.24 24.45
C SER A 20 0.74 7.50 23.60
N LEU A 21 0.71 7.72 22.29
CA LEU A 21 1.53 6.98 21.30
C LEU A 21 2.46 7.92 20.51
N PRO A 22 3.44 8.57 21.17
CA PRO A 22 4.24 9.64 20.56
C PRO A 22 5.12 9.17 19.38
N LEU A 23 5.41 7.87 19.29
CA LEU A 23 6.25 7.32 18.21
C LEU A 23 5.47 6.86 16.98
N GLN A 24 4.12 6.82 17.03
CA GLN A 24 3.30 6.31 15.93
C GLN A 24 3.64 7.00 14.60
N LYS A 25 3.67 8.34 14.62
CA LYS A 25 4.02 9.17 13.46
C LYS A 25 5.45 8.92 12.97
N THR A 26 6.40 8.77 13.89
CA THR A 26 7.80 8.46 13.55
C THR A 26 7.92 7.12 12.83
N PHE A 27 7.24 6.07 13.30
CA PHE A 27 7.25 4.76 12.64
C PHE A 27 6.53 4.78 11.29
N MET A 28 5.45 5.56 11.15
CA MET A 28 4.83 5.81 9.85
C MET A 28 5.84 6.42 8.87
N LEU A 29 6.50 7.51 9.27
CA LEU A 29 7.50 8.19 8.44
C LEU A 29 8.68 7.27 8.09
N MET A 30 9.16 6.46 9.05
CA MET A 30 10.21 5.47 8.79
C MET A 30 9.76 4.40 7.78
N PHE A 31 8.53 3.90 7.89
CA PHE A 31 7.99 2.95 6.91
C PHE A 31 7.95 3.55 5.49
N PHE A 32 7.38 4.74 5.31
CA PHE A 32 7.34 5.36 3.97
C PHE A 32 8.72 5.72 3.44
N ALA A 33 9.66 6.08 4.32
CA ALA A 33 11.05 6.26 3.94
C ALA A 33 11.69 4.95 3.44
N THR A 34 11.40 3.80 4.06
CA THR A 34 11.87 2.49 3.56
C THR A 34 11.30 2.13 2.19
N VAL A 35 10.02 2.45 1.94
CA VAL A 35 9.40 2.28 0.61
C VAL A 35 10.13 3.13 -0.43
N GLY A 36 10.47 4.38 -0.09
CA GLY A 36 11.27 5.25 -0.94
C GLY A 36 12.69 4.73 -1.17
N LEU A 37 13.35 4.23 -0.12
CA LEU A 37 14.70 3.68 -0.21
C LEU A 37 14.76 2.39 -1.05
N ALA A 38 13.70 1.60 -1.04
CA ALA A 38 13.56 0.40 -1.86
C ALA A 38 13.33 0.71 -3.36
N ALA A 39 12.88 1.92 -3.69
CA ALA A 39 12.62 2.35 -5.06
C ALA A 39 13.93 2.68 -5.81
N ASN A 40 14.56 1.64 -6.35
CA ASN A 40 15.74 1.73 -7.20
C ASN A 40 15.34 1.86 -8.69
N TYR A 41 15.83 2.89 -9.37
CA TYR A 41 15.58 3.14 -10.80
C TYR A 41 16.00 1.98 -11.71
N THR A 42 17.09 1.29 -11.36
CA THR A 42 17.58 0.09 -12.03
C THR A 42 16.58 -1.07 -11.94
N GLN A 43 15.89 -1.26 -10.81
CA GLN A 43 14.86 -2.29 -10.70
C GLN A 43 13.62 -1.96 -11.53
N LEU A 44 13.20 -0.69 -11.53
CA LEU A 44 12.10 -0.22 -12.37
C LEU A 44 12.42 -0.41 -13.87
N MET A 45 13.66 -0.13 -14.27
CA MET A 45 14.14 -0.37 -15.63
C MET A 45 14.23 -1.85 -16.02
N LYS A 46 14.60 -2.73 -15.08
CA LYS A 46 14.59 -4.20 -15.31
C LYS A 46 13.18 -4.74 -15.59
N GLY A 47 12.15 -4.10 -15.03
CA GLY A 47 10.75 -4.40 -15.32
C GLY A 47 10.31 -4.10 -16.76
N GLY A 48 11.12 -3.34 -17.52
CA GLY A 48 10.91 -3.06 -18.92
C GLY A 48 9.63 -2.26 -19.22
N ALA A 49 9.21 -2.28 -20.49
CA ALA A 49 8.05 -1.51 -20.95
C ALA A 49 6.72 -1.92 -20.28
N LYS A 50 6.58 -3.19 -19.88
CA LYS A 50 5.35 -3.72 -19.25
C LYS A 50 5.05 -3.05 -17.90
N VAL A 51 6.07 -2.70 -17.11
CA VAL A 51 5.87 -2.03 -15.81
C VAL A 51 5.34 -0.60 -15.97
N PHE A 52 5.88 0.17 -16.93
CA PHE A 52 5.37 1.51 -17.21
C PHE A 52 3.94 1.49 -17.78
N VAL A 53 3.64 0.52 -18.64
CA VAL A 53 2.28 0.31 -19.16
C VAL A 53 1.34 -0.07 -18.01
N PHE A 54 1.74 -0.95 -17.10
CA PHE A 54 0.96 -1.29 -15.91
C PHE A 54 0.68 -0.06 -15.05
N LEU A 55 1.72 0.72 -14.75
CA LEU A 55 1.62 1.92 -13.94
C LEU A 55 0.61 2.91 -14.55
N ALA A 56 0.64 3.10 -15.87
CA ALA A 56 -0.32 3.95 -16.55
C ALA A 56 -1.76 3.43 -16.44
N ILE A 57 -1.98 2.12 -16.62
CA ILE A 57 -3.29 1.48 -16.49
C ILE A 57 -3.81 1.57 -15.05
N ALA A 58 -2.97 1.25 -14.07
CA ALA A 58 -3.30 1.35 -12.65
C ALA A 58 -3.62 2.80 -12.25
N SER A 59 -2.88 3.78 -12.78
CA SER A 59 -3.16 5.21 -12.55
C SER A 59 -4.53 5.61 -13.10
N ILE A 60 -4.89 5.15 -14.30
CA ILE A 60 -6.23 5.38 -14.88
C ILE A 60 -7.30 4.70 -14.01
N TYR A 61 -7.03 3.49 -13.54
CA TYR A 61 -7.94 2.77 -12.67
C TYR A 61 -8.19 3.50 -11.34
N ILE A 62 -7.15 4.07 -10.71
CA ILE A 62 -7.28 4.90 -9.50
C ILE A 62 -8.25 6.07 -9.73
N ILE A 63 -8.22 6.72 -10.90
CA ILE A 63 -9.16 7.81 -11.23
C ILE A 63 -10.61 7.30 -11.28
N ILE A 64 -10.82 6.12 -11.89
CA ILE A 64 -12.13 5.48 -11.92
C ILE A 64 -12.58 5.11 -10.50
N GLN A 65 -11.69 4.51 -9.72
CA GLN A 65 -11.93 4.09 -8.34
C GLN A 65 -12.29 5.28 -7.44
N ASN A 66 -11.60 6.42 -7.62
CA ASN A 66 -11.93 7.68 -6.95
C ASN A 66 -13.32 8.17 -7.34
N SER A 67 -13.63 8.17 -8.63
CA SER A 67 -14.94 8.62 -9.13
C SER A 67 -16.08 7.75 -8.58
N VAL A 68 -15.92 6.43 -8.57
CA VAL A 68 -16.90 5.48 -8.02
C VAL A 68 -17.03 5.63 -6.50
N GLY A 69 -15.90 5.71 -5.78
CA GLY A 69 -15.88 5.80 -4.32
C GLY A 69 -16.52 7.09 -3.82
N VAL A 70 -16.06 8.22 -4.35
CA VAL A 70 -16.60 9.56 -4.03
C VAL A 70 -18.07 9.67 -4.44
N GLY A 71 -18.43 9.16 -5.63
CA GLY A 71 -19.80 9.18 -6.14
C GLY A 71 -20.76 8.39 -5.24
N LEU A 72 -20.41 7.15 -4.88
CA LEU A 72 -21.23 6.32 -4.00
C LEU A 72 -21.30 6.86 -2.57
N ALA A 73 -20.19 7.37 -2.02
CA ALA A 73 -20.19 8.03 -0.71
C ALA A 73 -21.20 9.18 -0.68
N THR A 74 -21.17 10.05 -1.70
CA THR A 74 -22.11 11.17 -1.81
C THR A 74 -23.56 10.71 -1.95
N LEU A 75 -23.82 9.66 -2.75
CA LEU A 75 -25.18 9.11 -2.94
C LEU A 75 -25.74 8.44 -1.67
N LEU A 76 -24.88 7.87 -0.85
CA LEU A 76 -25.25 7.22 0.42
C LEU A 76 -25.28 8.21 1.59
N GLY A 77 -25.07 9.51 1.34
CA GLY A 77 -25.10 10.56 2.37
C GLY A 77 -23.87 10.61 3.26
N LEU A 78 -22.77 9.99 2.82
CA LEU A 78 -21.47 10.04 3.51
C LEU A 78 -20.63 11.22 3.02
N GLU A 79 -19.61 11.55 3.80
CA GLU A 79 -18.61 12.52 3.40
C GLU A 79 -17.83 12.02 2.16
N PRO A 80 -17.73 12.80 1.07
CA PRO A 80 -17.14 12.36 -0.20
C PRO A 80 -15.72 11.78 -0.04
N LEU A 81 -14.91 12.36 0.86
CA LEU A 81 -13.54 11.94 1.13
C LEU A 81 -13.46 10.53 1.75
N MET A 82 -14.46 10.10 2.52
CA MET A 82 -14.52 8.73 3.03
C MET A 82 -14.58 7.69 1.90
N GLY A 83 -15.14 8.06 0.74
CA GLY A 83 -15.14 7.23 -0.45
C GLY A 83 -13.75 6.99 -1.06
N LEU A 84 -12.79 7.91 -0.83
CA LEU A 84 -11.39 7.71 -1.22
C LEU A 84 -10.70 6.73 -0.27
N ILE A 85 -10.96 6.85 1.03
CA ILE A 85 -10.45 5.90 2.04
C ILE A 85 -10.99 4.50 1.75
N ALA A 86 -12.31 4.33 1.61
CA ALA A 86 -12.94 3.05 1.28
C ALA A 86 -12.78 2.64 -0.19
N GLY A 87 -11.94 3.35 -0.94
CA GLY A 87 -11.62 3.12 -2.33
C GLY A 87 -10.12 3.06 -2.52
N SER A 88 -9.59 3.87 -3.43
CA SER A 88 -8.22 3.78 -3.91
C SER A 88 -7.13 3.81 -2.85
N ILE A 89 -7.30 4.59 -1.78
CA ILE A 89 -6.27 4.75 -0.76
C ILE A 89 -5.99 3.41 -0.04
N THR A 90 -7.03 2.61 0.20
CA THR A 90 -6.90 1.33 0.94
C THR A 90 -6.88 0.13 0.04
N LEU A 91 -7.72 0.14 -0.99
CA LEU A 91 -7.82 -0.92 -1.98
C LEU A 91 -6.50 -1.01 -2.75
N SER A 92 -6.06 0.07 -3.42
CA SER A 92 -4.75 0.05 -4.13
C SER A 92 -3.55 0.25 -3.20
N GLY A 93 -3.69 1.02 -2.12
CA GLY A 93 -2.57 1.40 -1.25
C GLY A 93 -2.31 0.47 -0.06
N GLY A 94 -3.26 -0.40 0.28
CA GLY A 94 -3.19 -1.31 1.42
C GLY A 94 -3.24 -0.61 2.80
N HIS A 95 -2.99 -1.40 3.84
CA HIS A 95 -3.12 -1.00 5.24
C HIS A 95 -2.20 0.18 5.62
N GLY A 96 -0.95 0.18 5.15
CA GLY A 96 0.02 1.23 5.46
C GLY A 96 -0.40 2.60 4.92
N THR A 97 -0.80 2.64 3.64
CA THR A 97 -1.31 3.85 2.97
C THR A 97 -2.63 4.31 3.55
N GLY A 98 -3.57 3.38 3.77
CA GLY A 98 -4.84 3.66 4.44
C GLY A 98 -4.66 4.30 5.81
N ALA A 99 -3.83 3.71 6.67
CA ALA A 99 -3.59 4.22 8.01
C ALA A 99 -2.88 5.58 8.01
N ALA A 100 -1.93 5.79 7.10
CA ALA A 100 -1.24 7.07 6.98
C ALA A 100 -2.17 8.20 6.54
N TRP A 101 -2.93 7.99 5.47
CA TRP A 101 -3.92 8.95 5.01
C TRP A 101 -5.05 9.18 6.03
N SER A 102 -5.38 8.18 6.84
CA SER A 102 -6.36 8.34 7.92
C SER A 102 -5.92 9.40 8.93
N THR A 103 -4.63 9.42 9.31
CA THR A 103 -4.11 10.48 10.20
C THR A 103 -4.26 11.86 9.59
N THR A 104 -3.94 12.03 8.30
CA THR A 104 -4.16 13.30 7.59
C THR A 104 -5.64 13.68 7.53
N PHE A 105 -6.53 12.73 7.24
CA PHE A 105 -7.96 13.03 7.12
C PHE A 105 -8.58 13.43 8.46
N THR A 106 -8.13 12.82 9.56
CA THR A 106 -8.56 13.20 10.90
C THR A 106 -7.96 14.54 11.33
N GLU A 107 -6.65 14.73 11.19
CA GLU A 107 -5.96 15.93 11.69
C GLU A 107 -6.23 17.18 10.85
N THR A 108 -6.29 17.04 9.53
CA THR A 108 -6.42 18.18 8.59
C THR A 108 -7.86 18.46 8.19
N TYR A 109 -8.66 17.41 7.97
CA TYR A 109 -10.03 17.55 7.47
C TYR A 109 -11.09 17.32 8.57
N GLY A 110 -10.70 16.91 9.78
CA GLY A 110 -11.62 16.70 10.90
C GLY A 110 -12.55 15.50 10.72
N ILE A 111 -12.22 14.59 9.82
CA ILE A 111 -13.06 13.43 9.50
C ILE A 111 -12.83 12.36 10.56
N ALA A 112 -13.88 12.01 11.30
CA ALA A 112 -13.81 10.95 12.30
C ALA A 112 -13.82 9.55 11.66
N ASN A 113 -13.34 8.56 12.41
CA ASN A 113 -13.40 7.13 12.11
C ASN A 113 -12.66 6.68 10.84
N THR A 114 -11.78 7.51 10.30
CA THR A 114 -11.06 7.27 9.04
C THR A 114 -10.20 6.02 9.13
N LEU A 115 -9.54 5.80 10.27
CA LEU A 115 -8.64 4.68 10.51
C LEU A 115 -9.39 3.35 10.54
N GLU A 116 -10.52 3.30 11.23
CA GLU A 116 -11.41 2.16 11.33
C GLU A 116 -11.86 1.72 9.94
N ILE A 117 -12.32 2.68 9.13
CA ILE A 117 -12.76 2.46 7.75
C ILE A 117 -11.59 1.98 6.91
N ALA A 118 -10.40 2.57 7.09
CA ALA A 118 -9.22 2.21 6.32
C ALA A 118 -8.78 0.76 6.57
N MET A 119 -8.77 0.34 7.83
CA MET A 119 -8.42 -1.04 8.21
C MET A 119 -9.46 -2.05 7.70
N ALA A 120 -10.75 -1.73 7.84
CA ALA A 120 -11.83 -2.58 7.35
C ALA A 120 -11.79 -2.72 5.82
N SER A 121 -11.54 -1.62 5.11
CA SER A 121 -11.49 -1.61 3.65
C SER A 121 -10.27 -2.35 3.11
N ALA A 122 -9.09 -2.16 3.70
CA ALA A 122 -7.87 -2.84 3.29
C ALA A 122 -7.92 -4.36 3.54
N THR A 123 -8.52 -4.79 4.65
CA THR A 123 -8.73 -6.22 4.92
C THR A 123 -9.76 -6.83 3.97
N PHE A 124 -10.85 -6.12 3.69
CA PHE A 124 -11.84 -6.55 2.69
C PHE A 124 -11.22 -6.67 1.29
N GLY A 125 -10.45 -5.66 0.86
CA GLY A 125 -9.74 -5.65 -0.42
C GLY A 125 -8.85 -6.87 -0.59
N LEU A 126 -8.02 -7.18 0.40
CA LEU A 126 -7.14 -8.37 0.35
C LEU A 126 -7.92 -9.69 0.21
N ILE A 127 -9.01 -9.85 0.98
CA ILE A 127 -9.84 -11.07 0.93
C ILE A 127 -10.51 -11.20 -0.44
N ILE A 128 -11.18 -10.13 -0.88
CA ILE A 128 -11.94 -10.15 -2.14
C ILE A 128 -11.01 -10.19 -3.35
N GLY A 129 -9.87 -9.52 -3.30
CA GLY A 129 -8.84 -9.57 -4.32
C GLY A 129 -8.30 -10.98 -4.53
N GLY A 130 -8.09 -11.74 -3.46
CA GLY A 130 -7.77 -13.17 -3.55
C GLY A 130 -8.90 -14.00 -4.15
N ILE A 131 -10.15 -13.76 -3.74
CA ILE A 131 -11.33 -14.50 -4.22
C ILE A 131 -11.62 -14.22 -5.70
N ILE A 132 -11.44 -12.98 -6.16
CA ILE A 132 -11.74 -12.55 -7.54
C ILE A 132 -10.54 -12.73 -8.47
N GLY A 133 -9.33 -12.45 -7.99
CA GLY A 133 -8.12 -12.44 -8.79
C GLY A 133 -7.79 -13.81 -9.40
N SER A 134 -7.86 -14.87 -8.61
CA SER A 134 -7.56 -16.23 -9.10
C SER A 134 -8.54 -16.70 -10.17
N PRO A 135 -9.88 -16.61 -9.99
CA PRO A 135 -10.83 -16.97 -11.04
C PRO A 135 -10.73 -16.10 -12.30
N VAL A 136 -10.44 -14.80 -12.16
CA VAL A 136 -10.25 -13.90 -13.31
C VAL A 136 -9.04 -14.35 -14.14
N ALA A 137 -7.90 -14.59 -13.50
CA ALA A 137 -6.71 -15.09 -14.17
C ALA A 137 -6.95 -16.46 -14.82
N GLN A 138 -7.51 -17.41 -14.06
CA GLN A 138 -7.77 -18.77 -14.55
C GLN A 138 -8.74 -18.77 -15.74
N ARG A 139 -9.82 -18.00 -15.68
CA ARG A 139 -10.78 -17.89 -16.79
C ARG A 139 -10.17 -17.25 -18.04
N LEU A 140 -9.24 -16.30 -17.88
CA LEU A 140 -8.50 -15.71 -19.00
C LEU A 140 -7.51 -16.70 -19.62
N ILE A 141 -6.85 -17.52 -18.80
CA ILE A 141 -5.92 -18.56 -19.24
C ILE A 141 -6.67 -19.66 -19.99
N ASP A 142 -7.69 -20.25 -19.36
CA ASP A 142 -8.44 -21.39 -19.90
C ASP A 142 -9.19 -21.03 -21.19
N LYS A 143 -9.78 -19.83 -21.25
CA LYS A 143 -10.57 -19.41 -22.43
C LYS A 143 -9.72 -19.19 -23.67
N ASN A 144 -8.47 -18.74 -23.49
CA ASN A 144 -7.57 -18.44 -24.61
C ASN A 144 -6.52 -19.54 -24.82
N ASP A 145 -6.59 -20.64 -24.05
CA ASP A 145 -5.63 -21.75 -24.05
C ASP A 145 -4.18 -21.29 -23.94
N PHE A 146 -3.93 -20.32 -23.05
CA PHE A 146 -2.58 -19.82 -22.83
C PHE A 146 -1.77 -20.80 -22.01
N GLU A 147 -0.57 -21.09 -22.50
CA GLU A 147 0.44 -21.76 -21.70
C GLU A 147 1.50 -20.74 -21.25
N SER A 148 1.99 -20.95 -20.03
CA SER A 148 3.19 -20.28 -19.56
C SER A 148 4.32 -20.52 -20.56
N GLU A 149 5.14 -19.50 -20.83
CA GLU A 149 6.36 -19.63 -21.64
C GLU A 149 7.33 -20.67 -21.03
N TYR A 150 7.15 -20.99 -19.74
CA TYR A 150 7.89 -21.99 -18.98
C TYR A 150 7.22 -23.39 -18.96
N GLY A 151 6.04 -23.55 -19.57
CA GLY A 151 5.28 -24.80 -19.66
C GLY A 151 4.50 -25.19 -18.40
N ARG A 152 3.79 -26.33 -18.47
CA ARG A 152 2.94 -26.91 -17.39
C ARG A 152 3.66 -27.95 -16.51
N GLY A 153 4.95 -28.17 -16.71
CA GLY A 153 5.71 -29.24 -16.04
C GLY A 153 6.35 -28.81 -14.70
N ASN A 154 6.49 -29.75 -13.78
CA ASN A 154 7.23 -29.57 -12.52
C ASN A 154 8.76 -29.42 -12.74
N ASP A 155 9.27 -29.65 -13.95
CA ASP A 155 10.70 -29.56 -14.32
C ASP A 155 11.14 -28.14 -14.72
N THR A 156 10.34 -27.13 -14.36
CA THR A 156 10.60 -25.71 -14.67
C THR A 156 11.93 -25.22 -14.10
N HIS A 157 12.36 -25.77 -12.95
CA HIS A 157 13.65 -25.47 -12.32
C HIS A 157 14.85 -26.08 -13.05
N GLU A 158 14.67 -27.19 -13.77
CA GLU A 158 15.76 -27.82 -14.55
C GLU A 158 15.94 -27.17 -15.93
N ARG A 159 14.85 -26.67 -16.54
CA ARG A 159 14.87 -26.07 -17.88
C ARG A 159 15.27 -24.59 -17.91
N PHE A 160 15.09 -23.85 -16.82
CA PHE A 160 15.35 -22.41 -16.74
C PHE A 160 16.12 -22.02 -15.47
N PRO A 161 17.43 -22.31 -15.39
CA PRO A 161 18.26 -22.01 -14.21
C PRO A 161 18.46 -20.51 -13.92
N GLU A 162 18.01 -19.63 -14.82
CA GLU A 162 18.05 -18.17 -14.65
C GLU A 162 16.80 -17.59 -13.95
N LEU A 163 15.80 -18.43 -13.64
CA LEU A 163 14.67 -18.01 -12.81
C LEU A 163 15.17 -17.71 -11.40
N VAL A 164 15.07 -16.44 -11.00
CA VAL A 164 15.38 -15.97 -9.63
C VAL A 164 14.33 -16.54 -8.69
N THR A 165 14.56 -17.79 -8.28
CA THR A 165 13.83 -18.41 -7.19
C THR A 165 14.49 -17.97 -5.90
N TYR A 166 13.68 -17.64 -4.89
CA TYR A 166 14.13 -17.34 -3.54
C TYR A 166 15.19 -18.38 -3.12
N ASN A 167 16.44 -17.96 -2.95
CA ASN A 167 17.53 -18.86 -2.63
C ASN A 167 17.52 -19.08 -1.12
N GLU A 168 16.98 -20.21 -0.67
CA GLU A 168 16.92 -20.59 0.75
C GLU A 168 18.33 -20.65 1.41
N ASN A 169 19.39 -20.68 0.60
CA ASN A 169 20.79 -20.65 1.04
C ASN A 169 21.45 -19.26 0.97
N GLU A 170 20.79 -18.23 0.44
CA GLU A 170 21.24 -16.84 0.65
C GLU A 170 21.03 -16.53 2.14
N ARG A 171 22.12 -16.62 2.90
CA ARG A 171 22.12 -16.14 4.27
C ARG A 171 21.95 -14.63 4.21
N ASP A 172 20.73 -14.20 4.48
CA ASP A 172 20.37 -12.86 4.91
C ASP A 172 21.35 -12.41 6.01
N ARG A 173 22.25 -11.48 5.66
CA ARG A 173 23.31 -11.00 6.56
C ARG A 173 22.94 -9.61 7.04
N VAL A 174 21.92 -9.54 7.88
CA VAL A 174 21.67 -8.40 8.75
C VAL A 174 22.72 -8.36 9.86
N THR A 175 23.57 -7.36 9.82
CA THR A 175 24.55 -7.10 10.88
C THR A 175 24.12 -5.86 11.65
N ALA A 176 24.38 -5.79 12.96
CA ALA A 176 24.11 -4.61 13.78
C ALA A 176 24.64 -3.31 13.15
N LYS A 177 25.81 -3.36 12.49
CA LYS A 177 26.37 -2.24 11.73
C LYS A 177 25.43 -1.75 10.62
N LYS A 178 24.91 -2.65 9.79
CA LYS A 178 23.98 -2.31 8.69
C LYS A 178 22.68 -1.74 9.24
N VAL A 179 22.16 -2.33 10.32
CA VAL A 179 20.93 -1.83 10.99
C VAL A 179 21.13 -0.39 11.44
N VAL A 180 22.24 -0.08 12.10
CA VAL A 180 22.55 1.29 12.55
C VAL A 180 22.73 2.25 11.36
N GLU A 181 23.40 1.82 10.29
CA GLU A 181 23.55 2.63 9.08
C GLU A 181 22.20 2.95 8.41
N VAL A 182 21.33 1.95 8.22
CA VAL A 182 20.02 2.17 7.62
C VAL A 182 19.11 2.98 8.55
N LEU A 183 19.12 2.72 9.86
CA LEU A 183 18.39 3.55 10.83
C LEU A 183 18.84 5.01 10.77
N PHE A 184 20.14 5.28 10.63
CA PHE A 184 20.64 6.63 10.47
C PHE A 184 20.07 7.31 9.21
N ILE A 185 20.04 6.60 8.08
CA ILE A 185 19.42 7.11 6.84
C ILE A 185 17.92 7.36 7.05
N LEU A 186 17.20 6.46 7.72
CA LEU A 186 15.78 6.63 8.01
C LEU A 186 15.52 7.85 8.90
N LEU A 187 16.35 8.10 9.90
CA LEU A 187 16.24 9.29 10.74
C LEU A 187 16.49 10.58 9.95
N ILE A 188 17.39 10.56 8.97
CA ILE A 188 17.57 11.67 8.02
C ILE A 188 16.29 11.86 7.21
N CYS A 189 15.67 10.79 6.68
CA CYS A 189 14.42 10.90 5.93
C CYS A 189 13.28 11.48 6.79
N VAL A 190 13.10 10.98 8.02
CA VAL A 190 12.05 11.44 8.95
C VAL A 190 12.24 12.91 9.30
N THR A 191 13.46 13.29 9.70
CA THR A 191 13.77 14.67 10.10
C THR A 191 13.71 15.61 8.90
N GLY A 192 14.26 15.18 7.77
CA GLY A 192 14.23 15.91 6.51
C GLY A 192 12.82 16.14 6.02
N ALA A 193 11.92 15.15 6.14
CA ALA A 193 10.53 15.27 5.72
C ALA A 193 9.80 16.37 6.50
N LYS A 194 10.03 16.44 7.82
CA LYS A 194 9.46 17.48 8.68
C LYS A 194 9.92 18.88 8.27
N TYR A 195 11.23 19.08 8.14
CA TYR A 195 11.79 20.38 7.73
C TYR A 195 11.37 20.77 6.32
N LEU A 196 11.33 19.80 5.39
CA LEU A 196 10.91 20.04 4.02
C LEU A 196 9.44 20.43 3.95
N HIS A 197 8.57 19.75 4.71
CA HIS A 197 7.15 20.08 4.82
C HIS A 197 6.95 21.51 5.39
N GLU A 198 7.63 21.86 6.49
CA GLU A 198 7.56 23.21 7.07
C GLU A 198 8.07 24.30 6.10
N TRP A 199 9.18 24.02 5.41
CA TRP A 199 9.74 24.92 4.40
C TRP A 199 8.80 25.11 3.21
N VAL A 200 8.21 24.03 2.71
CA VAL A 200 7.24 24.09 1.61
C VAL A 200 6.00 24.88 2.00
N ASN A 201 5.46 24.65 3.20
CA ASN A 201 4.27 25.36 3.67
C ASN A 201 4.48 26.88 3.75
N THR A 202 5.72 27.35 3.86
CA THR A 202 6.05 28.79 3.84
C THR A 202 5.73 29.44 2.49
N PHE A 203 5.69 28.67 1.39
CA PHE A 203 5.38 29.20 0.07
C PHE A 203 3.87 29.24 -0.24
N GLU A 204 3.01 28.72 0.65
CA GLU A 204 1.55 28.70 0.52
C GLU A 204 1.03 28.20 -0.84
N ILE A 205 1.77 27.33 -1.51
CA ILE A 205 1.37 26.80 -2.81
C ILE A 205 0.43 25.61 -2.58
N GLU A 206 -0.86 25.80 -2.87
CA GLU A 206 -1.91 24.80 -2.62
C GLU A 206 -1.58 23.40 -3.14
N TRP A 207 -0.96 23.26 -4.32
CA TRP A 207 -0.64 21.95 -4.91
C TRP A 207 0.51 21.21 -4.21
N LEU A 208 1.31 21.90 -3.38
CA LEU A 208 2.47 21.35 -2.68
C LEU A 208 2.14 21.07 -1.21
N MET A 209 0.90 21.32 -0.77
CA MET A 209 0.43 20.96 0.57
C MET A 209 0.04 19.49 0.66
N ILE A 210 1.05 18.63 0.58
CA ILE A 210 0.91 17.16 0.70
C ILE A 210 1.34 16.68 2.10
N PRO A 211 0.92 15.48 2.53
CA PRO A 211 1.30 14.91 3.83
C PRO A 211 2.81 14.69 3.98
N ASP A 212 3.29 14.76 5.22
CA ASP A 212 4.69 14.56 5.60
C ASP A 212 5.27 13.19 5.22
N PHE A 213 4.48 12.13 5.27
CA PHE A 213 4.93 10.79 4.85
C PHE A 213 5.27 10.72 3.35
N VAL A 214 4.64 11.55 2.51
CA VAL A 214 4.97 11.64 1.09
C VAL A 214 6.36 12.26 0.91
N TYR A 215 6.69 13.27 1.72
CA TYR A 215 8.04 13.85 1.76
C TYR A 215 9.09 12.84 2.24
N ALA A 216 8.78 12.05 3.28
CA ALA A 216 9.68 11.00 3.76
C ALA A 216 9.99 9.95 2.68
N LEU A 217 8.98 9.54 1.91
CA LEU A 217 9.14 8.69 0.74
C LEU A 217 10.04 9.35 -0.31
N PHE A 218 9.76 10.60 -0.70
CA PHE A 218 10.55 11.31 -1.72
C PHE A 218 12.02 11.47 -1.32
N ILE A 219 12.30 11.79 -0.06
CA ILE A 219 13.67 11.89 0.45
C ILE A 219 14.35 10.51 0.39
N GLY A 220 13.64 9.44 0.73
CA GLY A 220 14.13 8.06 0.56
C GLY A 220 14.52 7.75 -0.89
N VAL A 221 13.63 8.06 -1.84
CA VAL A 221 13.90 7.90 -3.29
C VAL A 221 15.14 8.71 -3.68
N PHE A 222 15.21 9.97 -3.25
CA PHE A 222 16.34 10.86 -3.57
C PHE A 222 17.67 10.32 -3.04
N ILE A 223 17.72 9.86 -1.79
CA ILE A 223 18.93 9.28 -1.19
C ILE A 223 19.36 8.02 -1.95
N THR A 224 18.45 7.08 -2.22
CA THR A 224 18.79 5.85 -2.96
C THR A 224 19.34 6.16 -4.35
N ASN A 225 18.70 7.08 -5.09
CA ASN A 225 19.17 7.46 -6.42
C ASN A 225 20.55 8.13 -6.39
N ILE A 226 20.83 9.01 -5.43
CA ILE A 226 22.17 9.63 -5.27
C ILE A 226 23.22 8.58 -4.92
N CYS A 227 22.92 7.69 -3.98
CA CYS A 227 23.83 6.63 -3.54
C CYS A 227 24.20 5.70 -4.72
N GLU A 228 23.23 5.37 -5.57
CA GLU A 228 23.44 4.54 -6.76
C GLU A 228 24.25 5.24 -7.85
N VAL A 229 23.93 6.50 -8.18
CA VAL A 229 24.64 7.27 -9.21
C VAL A 229 26.09 7.51 -8.81
N THR A 230 26.32 7.85 -7.53
CA THR A 230 27.68 8.15 -7.02
C THR A 230 28.47 6.86 -6.73
N LYS A 231 27.84 5.68 -6.75
CA LYS A 231 28.40 4.36 -6.38
C LYS A 231 29.14 4.34 -5.04
N SER A 232 28.94 5.34 -4.18
CA SER A 232 29.72 5.53 -2.96
C SER A 232 29.25 4.64 -1.83
N TYR A 233 27.95 4.33 -1.81
CA TYR A 233 27.34 3.50 -0.79
C TYR A 233 26.18 2.72 -1.40
N LYS A 234 26.12 1.41 -1.15
CA LYS A 234 25.00 0.57 -1.54
C LYS A 234 24.13 0.36 -0.30
N VAL A 235 22.95 0.97 -0.31
CA VAL A 235 21.95 0.75 0.73
C VAL A 235 21.58 -0.74 0.75
N ASP A 236 21.63 -1.35 1.93
CA ASP A 236 21.34 -2.76 2.10
C ASP A 236 19.82 -2.99 2.04
N ALA A 237 19.33 -3.50 0.91
CA ALA A 237 17.90 -3.66 0.65
C ALA A 237 17.20 -4.58 1.66
N GLU A 238 17.90 -5.62 2.12
CA GLU A 238 17.41 -6.58 3.11
C GLU A 238 17.20 -5.92 4.49
N THR A 239 18.18 -5.14 4.95
CA THR A 239 18.05 -4.36 6.20
C THR A 239 16.96 -3.29 6.09
N VAL A 240 16.81 -2.65 4.92
CA VAL A 240 15.72 -1.68 4.65
C VAL A 240 14.35 -2.36 4.76
N ASP A 241 14.19 -3.54 4.17
CA ASP A 241 12.93 -4.29 4.18
C ASP A 241 12.54 -4.73 5.61
N ILE A 242 13.50 -5.25 6.39
CA ILE A 242 13.26 -5.64 7.78
C ILE A 242 12.89 -4.44 8.64
N LEU A 243 13.63 -3.33 8.55
CA LEU A 243 13.31 -2.12 9.30
C LEU A 243 11.99 -1.50 8.84
N GLY A 244 11.64 -1.62 7.56
CA GLY A 244 10.35 -1.19 7.01
C GLY A 244 9.20 -2.01 7.59
N THR A 245 9.34 -3.33 7.60
CA THR A 245 8.35 -4.27 8.16
C THR A 245 8.16 -4.05 9.66
N VAL A 246 9.25 -3.87 10.41
CA VAL A 246 9.19 -3.55 11.85
C VAL A 246 8.49 -2.20 12.08
N SER A 247 8.86 -1.17 11.31
CA SER A 247 8.25 0.15 11.42
C SER A 247 6.76 0.13 11.10
N LEU A 248 6.37 -0.54 10.00
CA LEU A 248 4.98 -0.74 9.64
C LEU A 248 4.21 -1.47 10.72
N SER A 249 4.76 -2.57 11.25
CA SER A 249 4.12 -3.39 12.28
C SER A 249 3.89 -2.60 13.57
N LEU A 250 4.87 -1.82 14.01
CA LEU A 250 4.75 -0.96 15.20
C LEU A 250 3.76 0.19 14.97
N PHE A 251 3.85 0.87 13.83
CA PHE A 251 2.91 1.91 13.42
C PHE A 251 1.47 1.39 13.42
N LEU A 252 1.24 0.25 12.76
CA LEU A 252 -0.07 -0.36 12.64
C LEU A 252 -0.59 -0.83 14.00
N ALA A 253 0.27 -1.45 14.83
CA ALA A 253 -0.10 -1.86 16.18
C ALA A 253 -0.57 -0.67 17.03
N MET A 254 0.16 0.46 16.97
CA MET A 254 -0.23 1.69 17.65
C MET A 254 -1.54 2.26 17.12
N ALA A 255 -1.70 2.33 15.79
CA ALA A 255 -2.93 2.80 15.16
C ALA A 255 -4.14 1.95 15.59
N LEU A 256 -3.99 0.62 15.65
CA LEU A 256 -5.05 -0.28 16.07
C LEU A 256 -5.41 -0.18 17.56
N MET A 257 -4.53 0.37 18.41
CA MET A 257 -4.84 0.59 19.84
C MET A 257 -5.77 1.78 20.05
N SER A 258 -5.74 2.78 19.16
CA SER A 258 -6.59 3.97 19.23
C SER A 258 -7.96 3.79 18.53
N LEU A 259 -8.24 2.59 18.02
CA LEU A 259 -9.40 2.33 17.16
C LEU A 259 -10.69 2.15 17.99
N GLN A 260 -11.72 2.92 17.65
CA GLN A 260 -13.02 2.95 18.31
C GLN A 260 -14.07 2.23 17.45
N LEU A 261 -14.11 0.89 17.52
CA LEU A 261 -14.97 0.06 16.66
C LEU A 261 -16.46 0.40 16.76
N TRP A 262 -16.90 0.91 17.92
CA TRP A 262 -18.30 1.25 18.13
C TRP A 262 -18.78 2.40 17.23
N ASN A 263 -17.90 3.31 16.81
CA ASN A 263 -18.30 4.47 16.00
C ASN A 263 -18.57 4.12 14.53
N ILE A 264 -18.16 2.94 14.03
CA ILE A 264 -18.34 2.54 12.62
C ILE A 264 -19.54 1.63 12.36
N PHE A 265 -20.22 1.12 13.38
CA PHE A 265 -21.35 0.21 13.16
C PHE A 265 -22.45 0.83 12.31
N ASP A 266 -22.77 2.11 12.56
CA ASP A 266 -23.80 2.83 11.81
C ASP A 266 -23.39 3.15 10.36
N LEU A 267 -22.08 3.15 10.08
CA LEU A 267 -21.55 3.38 8.74
C LEU A 267 -21.20 2.09 7.97
N ALA A 268 -21.27 0.93 8.62
CA ALA A 268 -20.79 -0.33 8.05
C ALA A 268 -21.55 -0.74 6.78
N VAL A 269 -22.87 -0.55 6.75
CA VAL A 269 -23.71 -0.92 5.58
C VAL A 269 -23.37 -0.07 4.35
N PRO A 270 -23.34 1.28 4.43
CA PRO A 270 -22.84 2.12 3.34
C PRO A 270 -21.46 1.70 2.80
N PHE A 271 -20.50 1.42 3.67
CA PHE A 271 -19.16 1.03 3.24
C PHE A 271 -19.13 -0.34 2.56
N LEU A 272 -19.91 -1.31 3.05
CA LEU A 272 -20.01 -2.62 2.40
C LEU A 272 -20.55 -2.49 0.97
N ILE A 273 -21.53 -1.61 0.75
CA ILE A 273 -22.05 -1.30 -0.59
C ILE A 273 -20.95 -0.71 -1.48
N ILE A 274 -20.22 0.30 -0.98
CA ILE A 274 -19.12 0.94 -1.73
C ILE A 274 -18.08 -0.12 -2.12
N LEU A 275 -17.60 -0.90 -1.15
CA LEU A 275 -16.58 -1.91 -1.35
C LEU A 275 -17.03 -3.01 -2.34
N ALA A 276 -18.27 -3.48 -2.24
CA ALA A 276 -18.82 -4.45 -3.18
C ALA A 276 -18.84 -3.94 -4.62
N VAL A 277 -19.27 -2.68 -4.83
CA VAL A 277 -19.27 -2.07 -6.16
C VAL A 277 -17.83 -1.88 -6.67
N GLN A 278 -16.91 -1.43 -5.81
CA GLN A 278 -15.49 -1.29 -6.17
C GLN A 278 -14.89 -2.62 -6.64
N SER A 279 -15.15 -3.71 -5.92
CA SER A 279 -14.68 -5.05 -6.31
C SER A 279 -15.23 -5.52 -7.66
N VAL A 280 -16.49 -5.21 -7.97
CA VAL A 280 -17.08 -5.55 -9.28
C VAL A 280 -16.44 -4.71 -10.40
N VAL A 281 -16.26 -3.41 -10.17
CA VAL A 281 -15.62 -2.50 -11.14
C VAL A 281 -14.18 -2.93 -11.40
N LEU A 282 -13.43 -3.30 -10.35
CA LEU A 282 -12.09 -3.88 -10.44
C LEU A 282 -12.06 -5.13 -11.31
N ALA A 283 -12.94 -6.09 -11.04
CA ALA A 283 -13.00 -7.35 -11.78
C ALA A 283 -13.26 -7.12 -13.28
N ILE A 284 -14.18 -6.22 -13.60
CA ILE A 284 -14.52 -5.84 -14.98
C ILE A 284 -13.32 -5.15 -15.64
N PHE A 285 -12.71 -4.18 -14.96
CA PHE A 285 -11.57 -3.43 -15.48
C PHE A 285 -10.36 -4.34 -15.74
N ALA A 286 -10.01 -5.21 -14.78
CA ALA A 286 -8.92 -6.15 -14.90
C ALA A 286 -9.14 -7.12 -16.07
N TYR A 287 -10.35 -7.67 -16.19
CA TYR A 287 -10.70 -8.63 -17.25
C TYR A 287 -10.70 -8.01 -18.65
N TYR A 288 -11.29 -6.81 -18.83
CA TYR A 288 -11.46 -6.22 -20.16
C TYR A 288 -10.33 -5.28 -20.59
N ILE A 289 -9.76 -4.53 -19.66
CA ILE A 289 -8.77 -3.48 -19.95
C ILE A 289 -7.37 -3.96 -19.62
N THR A 290 -7.08 -4.31 -18.36
CA THR A 290 -5.71 -4.70 -17.94
C THR A 290 -5.18 -5.85 -18.77
N PHE A 291 -5.95 -6.94 -18.90
CA PHE A 291 -5.57 -8.09 -19.72
C PHE A 291 -5.31 -7.74 -21.20
N ARG A 292 -6.15 -6.89 -21.79
CA ARG A 292 -6.06 -6.54 -23.22
C ARG A 292 -4.85 -5.67 -23.51
N VAL A 293 -4.61 -4.67 -22.66
CA VAL A 293 -3.48 -3.73 -22.83
C VAL A 293 -2.15 -4.42 -22.50
N MET A 294 -2.16 -5.41 -21.61
CA MET A 294 -0.98 -6.24 -21.31
C MET A 294 -0.58 -7.24 -22.40
N GLY A 295 -1.24 -7.21 -23.57
CA GLY A 295 -0.84 -8.00 -24.72
C GLY A 295 -1.58 -9.32 -24.89
N LYS A 296 -2.63 -9.58 -24.09
CA LYS A 296 -3.47 -10.80 -24.19
C LYS A 296 -2.63 -12.09 -24.25
N ASN A 297 -1.69 -12.25 -23.34
CA ASN A 297 -0.88 -13.45 -23.19
C ASN A 297 -0.99 -13.98 -21.76
N TYR A 298 -0.29 -15.08 -21.45
CA TYR A 298 -0.25 -15.66 -20.11
C TYR A 298 0.16 -14.61 -19.05
N ASP A 299 1.24 -13.86 -19.28
CA ASP A 299 1.68 -12.78 -18.39
C ASP A 299 0.58 -11.74 -18.15
N GLY A 300 -0.13 -11.33 -19.19
CA GLY A 300 -1.22 -10.37 -19.08
C GLY A 300 -2.40 -10.90 -18.26
N ALA A 301 -2.66 -12.21 -18.30
CA ALA A 301 -3.67 -12.84 -17.44
C ALA A 301 -3.22 -12.91 -15.99
N VAL A 302 -1.94 -13.23 -15.73
CA VAL A 302 -1.35 -13.20 -14.38
C VAL A 302 -1.34 -11.79 -13.81
N ILE A 303 -0.95 -10.79 -14.60
CA ILE A 303 -0.95 -9.39 -14.18
C ILE A 303 -2.39 -8.88 -13.95
N ALA A 304 -3.36 -9.30 -14.76
CA ALA A 304 -4.77 -8.96 -14.51
C ALA A 304 -5.28 -9.58 -13.19
N GLY A 305 -4.93 -10.83 -12.90
CA GLY A 305 -5.23 -11.45 -11.60
C GLY A 305 -4.52 -10.75 -10.43
N GLY A 306 -3.24 -10.40 -10.61
CA GLY A 306 -2.45 -9.65 -9.65
C GLY A 306 -3.01 -8.27 -9.37
N HIS A 307 -3.51 -7.57 -10.39
CA HIS A 307 -4.16 -6.26 -10.25
C HIS A 307 -5.42 -6.35 -9.36
N CYS A 308 -6.14 -7.47 -9.39
CA CYS A 308 -7.27 -7.68 -8.48
C CYS A 308 -6.83 -7.89 -7.02
N VAL A 309 -5.65 -8.50 -6.78
CA VAL A 309 -5.13 -8.80 -5.43
C VAL A 309 -4.43 -7.60 -4.81
N SER A 310 -3.87 -6.72 -5.63
CA SER A 310 -3.18 -5.50 -5.22
C SER A 310 -4.10 -4.28 -5.13
N ALA A 311 -5.41 -4.50 -5.31
CA ALA A 311 -6.48 -3.54 -5.11
C ALA A 311 -7.41 -4.01 -3.97
#